data_AF-A0A2X0MR66-F1
#
_entry.id   AF-A0A2X0MR66-F1
#
_cell.length_a   1.000
_cell.length_b   1.000
_cell.length_c   1.000
_cell.angle_alpha   90.00
_cell.angle_beta   90.00
_cell.angle_gamma   90.00
#
_symmetry.space_group_name_H-M   'P 1'
#
loop_
_entity.id
_entity.type
_entity.pdbx_description
1 polymer ?
#
loop_
_entity_poly.entity_id
_entity_poly.type
_entity_poly.pdbx_seq_one_letter_code
_entity_poly.pdbx_strand_id
1 'polypeptide(L)'
;MFHLWHWIREQLYYTLILWFFLTLIVSIVFIARTNSELEFYFNGAALLLASSILGFGLIGLHLAVHRRGNPSIVGSLLVETAVVAFLWILFLAGSAELSTNFPSGYRCYHNLCHLSRATQGFGWLSWITLTLLLGNLIAAGIRSGTKSQNHLETWKAPYSVHGESAANPNVDPNAPQEQAHHQAPVPYPIGAGTHPQGTYPQQQGMAKV
;
A
#
# COMPACT_ATOMS: atom_id res chain seq x y z
N MET A 1 -3.94 16.80 3.78
CA MET A 1 -3.81 16.31 2.38
C MET A 1 -3.71 14.78 2.28
N PHE A 2 -2.89 14.10 3.09
CA PHE A 2 -2.78 12.62 3.06
C PHE A 2 -4.11 11.87 3.32
N HIS A 3 -4.93 12.34 4.25
CA HIS A 3 -6.25 11.75 4.53
C HIS A 3 -7.19 11.78 3.32
N LEU A 4 -7.26 12.91 2.60
CA LEU A 4 -8.11 13.04 1.42
C LEU A 4 -7.66 12.10 0.30
N TRP A 5 -6.35 11.99 0.07
CA TRP A 5 -5.80 11.09 -0.94
C TRP A 5 -6.13 9.62 -0.64
N HIS A 6 -5.93 9.19 0.61
CA HIS A 6 -6.27 7.83 1.03
C HIS A 6 -7.76 7.55 0.83
N TRP A 7 -8.62 8.48 1.23
CA TRP A 7 -10.06 8.36 1.06
C TRP A 7 -10.47 8.23 -0.42
N ILE A 8 -9.91 9.05 -1.32
CA ILE A 8 -10.17 8.94 -2.76
C ILE A 8 -9.72 7.57 -3.30
N ARG A 9 -8.52 7.12 -2.91
CA ARG A 9 -8.00 5.80 -3.34
C ARG A 9 -8.93 4.68 -2.88
N GLU A 10 -9.39 4.70 -1.64
CA GLU A 10 -10.31 3.71 -1.08
C GLU A 10 -11.65 3.69 -1.83
N GLN A 11 -12.23 4.87 -2.11
CA GLN A 11 -13.47 4.98 -2.90
C GLN A 11 -13.31 4.42 -4.32
N LEU A 12 -12.15 4.62 -4.96
CA LEU A 12 -11.85 4.04 -6.27
C LEU A 12 -11.80 2.50 -6.20
N TYR A 13 -11.23 1.91 -5.14
CA TYR A 13 -11.24 0.46 -4.94
C TYR A 13 -12.66 -0.10 -4.75
N TYR A 14 -13.50 0.53 -3.92
CA TYR A 14 -14.90 0.09 -3.76
C TYR A 14 -15.69 0.19 -5.07
N THR A 15 -15.47 1.26 -5.82
CA THR A 15 -16.08 1.46 -7.13
C THR A 15 -15.62 0.38 -8.12
N LEU A 16 -14.31 0.03 -8.12
CA LEU A 16 -13.79 -1.05 -8.95
C LEU A 16 -14.32 -2.43 -8.55
N ILE A 17 -14.53 -2.71 -7.26
CA ILE A 17 -15.15 -3.97 -6.81
C ILE A 17 -16.52 -4.14 -7.49
N LEU A 18 -17.34 -3.09 -7.46
CA LEU A 18 -18.66 -3.10 -8.10
C LEU A 18 -18.53 -3.31 -9.61
N TRP A 19 -17.64 -2.58 -10.29
CA TRP A 19 -17.47 -2.71 -11.74
C TRP A 19 -16.95 -4.09 -12.14
N PHE A 20 -15.95 -4.64 -11.45
CA PHE A 20 -15.43 -5.99 -11.72
C PHE A 20 -16.50 -7.05 -11.51
N PHE A 21 -17.32 -6.93 -10.47
CA PHE A 21 -18.42 -7.85 -10.25
C PHE A 21 -19.45 -7.80 -11.39
N LEU A 22 -19.85 -6.59 -11.79
CA LEU A 22 -20.79 -6.40 -12.89
C LEU A 22 -20.21 -6.90 -14.22
N THR A 23 -18.95 -6.54 -14.55
CA THR A 23 -18.25 -7.02 -15.75
C THR A 23 -18.13 -8.54 -15.75
N LEU A 24 -17.81 -9.17 -14.62
CA LEU A 24 -17.76 -10.62 -14.50
C LEU A 24 -19.11 -11.26 -14.84
N ILE A 25 -20.20 -10.78 -14.24
CA ILE A 25 -21.54 -11.33 -14.49
C ILE A 25 -21.93 -11.17 -15.94
N VAL A 26 -21.87 -9.96 -16.49
CA VAL A 26 -22.32 -9.71 -17.87
C VAL A 26 -21.45 -10.43 -18.89
N SER A 27 -20.13 -10.57 -18.65
CA SER A 27 -19.25 -11.35 -19.53
C SER A 27 -19.58 -12.85 -19.49
N ILE A 28 -19.86 -13.43 -18.31
CA ILE A 28 -20.29 -14.84 -18.21
C ILE A 28 -21.59 -15.05 -18.98
N VAL A 29 -22.60 -14.22 -18.73
CA VAL A 29 -23.92 -14.36 -19.38
C VAL A 29 -23.78 -14.15 -20.89
N PHE A 30 -22.95 -13.20 -21.32
CA PHE A 30 -22.69 -12.95 -22.73
C PHE A 30 -22.05 -14.14 -23.43
N ILE A 31 -20.95 -14.68 -22.88
CA ILE A 31 -20.26 -15.84 -23.45
C ILE A 31 -21.18 -17.06 -23.47
N ALA A 32 -21.93 -17.30 -22.39
CA ALA A 32 -22.86 -18.43 -22.32
C ALA A 32 -23.93 -18.34 -23.43
N ARG A 33 -24.50 -17.15 -23.64
CA ARG A 33 -25.51 -16.92 -24.68
C ARG A 33 -24.95 -16.98 -26.10
N THR A 34 -23.78 -16.40 -26.35
CA THR A 34 -23.18 -16.45 -27.69
C THR A 34 -22.76 -17.87 -28.07
N ASN A 35 -22.31 -18.65 -27.10
CA ASN A 35 -21.99 -20.06 -27.32
C ASN A 35 -23.26 -20.88 -27.61
N SER A 36 -24.34 -20.69 -26.84
CA SER A 36 -25.57 -21.48 -27.03
C SER A 36 -26.35 -21.13 -28.30
N GLU A 37 -26.35 -19.87 -28.73
CA GLU A 37 -27.20 -19.39 -29.84
C GLU A 37 -26.44 -19.29 -31.17
N LEU A 38 -25.12 -19.03 -31.12
CA LEU A 38 -24.31 -18.72 -32.31
C LEU A 38 -23.12 -19.67 -32.49
N GLU A 39 -22.87 -20.59 -31.55
CA GLU A 39 -21.67 -21.44 -31.49
C GLU A 39 -20.36 -20.64 -31.62
N PHE A 40 -20.39 -19.36 -31.21
CA PHE A 40 -19.29 -18.42 -31.41
C PHE A 40 -18.75 -17.91 -30.08
N TYR A 41 -17.43 -17.85 -30.00
CA TYR A 41 -16.69 -17.42 -28.81
C TYR A 41 -16.02 -16.06 -29.03
N PHE A 42 -16.39 -15.06 -28.22
CA PHE A 42 -15.84 -13.72 -28.31
C PHE A 42 -14.64 -13.55 -27.37
N ASN A 43 -13.46 -13.34 -27.95
CA ASN A 43 -12.20 -13.29 -27.20
C ASN A 43 -12.13 -12.11 -26.24
N GLY A 44 -12.64 -10.93 -26.60
CA GLY A 44 -12.62 -9.77 -25.71
C GLY A 44 -13.53 -9.93 -24.50
N ALA A 45 -14.66 -10.65 -24.64
CA ALA A 45 -15.53 -10.92 -23.50
C ALA A 45 -14.87 -11.87 -22.51
N ALA A 46 -14.18 -12.89 -23.04
CA ALA A 46 -13.36 -13.78 -22.25
C ALA A 46 -12.20 -13.05 -21.57
N LEU A 47 -11.56 -12.11 -22.26
CA LEU A 47 -10.50 -11.29 -21.71
C LEU A 47 -11.03 -10.41 -20.57
N LEU A 48 -12.19 -9.75 -20.73
CA LEU A 48 -12.84 -8.98 -19.67
C LEU A 48 -13.23 -9.85 -18.47
N LEU A 49 -13.70 -11.08 -18.71
CA LEU A 49 -13.99 -12.06 -17.66
C LEU A 49 -12.71 -12.40 -16.87
N ALA A 50 -11.64 -12.81 -17.55
CA ALA A 50 -10.36 -13.14 -16.92
C ALA A 50 -9.77 -11.94 -16.16
N SER A 51 -9.86 -10.75 -16.76
CA SER A 51 -9.39 -9.50 -16.14
C SER A 51 -10.16 -9.16 -14.87
N SER A 52 -11.46 -9.43 -14.83
CA SER A 52 -12.29 -9.20 -13.63
C SER A 52 -11.88 -10.16 -12.51
N ILE A 53 -11.61 -11.43 -12.82
CA ILE A 53 -11.10 -12.41 -11.85
C ILE A 53 -9.74 -11.97 -11.28
N LEU A 54 -8.81 -11.57 -12.15
CA LEU A 54 -7.51 -11.03 -11.73
C LEU A 54 -7.66 -9.73 -10.92
N GLY A 55 -8.66 -8.91 -11.25
CA GLY A 55 -9.03 -7.70 -10.53
C GLY A 55 -9.40 -7.96 -9.06
N PHE A 56 -10.14 -9.03 -8.77
CA PHE A 56 -10.39 -9.46 -7.39
C PHE A 56 -9.10 -9.86 -6.66
N GLY A 57 -8.15 -10.46 -7.37
CA GLY A 57 -6.82 -10.73 -6.83
C GLY A 57 -6.07 -9.45 -6.41
N LEU A 58 -6.15 -8.39 -7.22
CA LEU A 58 -5.60 -7.07 -6.89
C LEU A 58 -6.28 -6.47 -5.64
N ILE A 59 -7.60 -6.56 -5.53
CA ILE A 59 -8.33 -6.09 -4.33
C ILE A 59 -7.86 -6.87 -3.09
N GLY A 60 -7.73 -8.20 -3.19
CA GLY A 60 -7.20 -9.03 -2.11
C GLY A 60 -5.77 -8.63 -1.72
N LEU A 61 -4.90 -8.37 -2.70
CA LEU A 61 -3.54 -7.89 -2.48
C LEU A 61 -3.53 -6.54 -1.75
N HIS A 62 -4.37 -5.59 -2.17
CA HIS A 62 -4.51 -4.29 -1.53
C HIS A 62 -4.88 -4.41 -0.05
N LEU A 63 -5.89 -5.23 0.27
CA LEU A 63 -6.31 -5.48 1.66
C LEU A 63 -5.22 -6.19 2.48
N ALA A 64 -4.52 -7.16 1.89
CA ALA A 64 -3.45 -7.89 2.54
C ALA A 64 -2.25 -7.01 2.89
N VAL A 65 -1.89 -6.08 2.01
CA VAL A 65 -0.85 -5.07 2.25
C VAL A 65 -1.25 -4.17 3.41
N HIS A 66 -2.48 -3.62 3.39
CA HIS A 66 -2.95 -2.72 4.45
C HIS A 66 -3.00 -3.39 5.82
N ARG A 67 -3.27 -4.70 5.87
CA ARG A 67 -3.28 -5.48 7.11
C ARG A 67 -1.88 -5.71 7.70
N ARG A 68 -0.81 -5.68 6.90
CA ARG A 68 0.55 -6.09 7.34
C ARG A 68 1.30 -5.07 8.20
N GLY A 69 0.78 -3.88 8.45
CA GLY A 69 1.31 -2.91 9.43
C GLY A 69 2.68 -2.26 9.09
N ASN A 70 3.63 -3.00 8.51
CA ASN A 70 4.98 -2.53 8.18
C ASN A 70 5.47 -2.90 6.76
N PRO A 71 4.70 -2.72 5.66
CA PRO A 71 5.28 -2.79 4.32
C PRO A 71 6.06 -1.52 3.99
N SER A 72 7.17 -1.66 3.24
CA SER A 72 7.81 -0.50 2.61
C SER A 72 6.79 0.17 1.67
N ILE A 73 6.35 1.38 2.02
CA ILE A 73 5.28 2.10 1.31
C ILE A 73 5.59 2.19 -0.19
N VAL A 74 6.87 2.45 -0.52
CA VAL A 74 7.34 2.58 -1.91
C VAL A 74 7.26 1.25 -2.66
N GLY A 75 7.71 0.15 -2.05
CA GLY A 75 7.68 -1.16 -2.69
C GLY A 75 6.26 -1.65 -2.94
N SER A 76 5.38 -1.45 -1.96
CA SER A 76 3.97 -1.76 -2.12
C SER A 76 3.30 -0.93 -3.21
N LEU A 77 3.60 0.36 -3.28
CA LEU A 77 3.01 1.24 -4.28
C LEU A 77 3.49 0.90 -5.70
N LEU A 78 4.75 0.48 -5.86
CA LEU A 78 5.28 0.03 -7.15
C LEU A 78 4.59 -1.26 -7.62
N VAL A 79 4.46 -2.25 -6.75
CA VAL A 79 3.77 -3.51 -7.08
C VAL A 79 2.32 -3.25 -7.44
N GLU A 80 1.62 -2.46 -6.63
CA GLU A 80 0.23 -2.08 -6.89
C GLU A 80 0.08 -1.34 -8.22
N THR A 81 0.96 -0.37 -8.51
CA THR A 81 0.98 0.36 -9.79
C THR A 81 1.19 -0.57 -10.97
N ALA A 82 2.13 -1.52 -10.87
CA ALA A 82 2.41 -2.48 -11.94
C ALA A 82 1.21 -3.39 -12.22
N VAL A 83 0.55 -3.90 -11.18
CA VAL A 83 -0.64 -4.76 -11.34
C VAL A 83 -1.84 -3.96 -11.88
N VAL A 84 -2.06 -2.73 -11.39
CA VAL A 84 -3.09 -1.83 -11.95
C VAL A 84 -2.82 -1.52 -13.41
N ALA A 85 -1.57 -1.21 -13.79
CA ALA A 85 -1.20 -0.94 -15.19
C ALA A 85 -1.41 -2.16 -16.09
N PHE A 86 -1.09 -3.36 -15.60
CA PHE A 86 -1.36 -4.60 -16.32
C PHE A 86 -2.85 -4.82 -16.54
N LEU A 87 -3.67 -4.71 -15.48
CA LEU A 87 -5.14 -4.80 -15.60
C LEU A 87 -5.71 -3.73 -16.52
N TRP A 88 -5.17 -2.51 -16.47
CA TRP A 88 -5.57 -1.40 -17.33
C TRP A 88 -5.42 -1.75 -18.81
N ILE A 89 -4.32 -2.40 -19.21
CA ILE A 89 -4.11 -2.87 -20.59
C ILE A 89 -5.13 -3.95 -20.96
N LEU A 90 -5.37 -4.92 -20.07
CA LEU A 90 -6.31 -6.02 -20.36
C LEU A 90 -7.74 -5.52 -20.54
N PHE A 91 -8.20 -4.61 -19.67
CA PHE A 91 -9.52 -3.99 -19.80
C PHE A 91 -9.64 -3.12 -21.04
N LEU A 92 -8.58 -2.39 -21.41
CA LEU A 92 -8.54 -1.63 -22.66
C LEU A 92 -8.68 -2.55 -23.87
N ALA A 93 -7.87 -3.60 -23.94
CA ALA A 93 -7.87 -4.55 -25.04
C ALA A 93 -9.22 -5.28 -25.17
N GLY A 94 -9.78 -5.75 -24.05
CA GLY A 94 -11.07 -6.44 -24.05
C GLY A 94 -12.22 -5.53 -24.47
N SER A 95 -12.25 -4.29 -23.96
CA SER A 95 -13.27 -3.32 -24.32
C SER A 95 -13.16 -2.88 -25.77
N ALA A 96 -11.94 -2.66 -26.27
CA ALA A 96 -11.69 -2.28 -27.66
C ALA A 96 -12.12 -3.39 -28.63
N GLU A 97 -11.82 -4.66 -28.32
CA GLU A 97 -12.21 -5.80 -29.16
C GLU A 97 -13.73 -6.00 -29.21
N LEU A 98 -14.45 -5.81 -28.11
CA LEU A 98 -15.92 -5.80 -28.16
C LEU A 98 -16.45 -4.62 -28.99
N SER A 99 -15.84 -3.44 -28.86
CA SER A 99 -16.25 -2.24 -29.60
C SER A 99 -16.10 -2.38 -31.11
N THR A 100 -15.10 -3.11 -31.59
CA THR A 100 -14.87 -3.32 -33.04
C THR A 100 -15.76 -4.40 -33.63
N ASN A 101 -16.13 -5.42 -32.85
CA ASN A 101 -16.95 -6.54 -33.32
C ASN A 101 -18.46 -6.25 -33.29
N PHE A 102 -18.91 -5.32 -32.45
CA PHE A 102 -20.30 -4.87 -32.36
C PHE A 102 -20.48 -3.38 -32.74
N PRO A 103 -20.07 -2.95 -33.94
CA PRO A 103 -20.44 -1.64 -34.44
C PRO A 103 -21.97 -1.61 -34.57
N SER A 104 -22.57 -0.44 -34.43
CA SER A 104 -24.00 -0.16 -34.24
C SER A 104 -24.98 -0.61 -35.36
N GLY A 105 -24.67 -1.64 -36.18
CA GLY A 105 -25.44 -2.12 -37.32
C GLY A 105 -25.86 -3.61 -37.30
N TYR A 106 -26.28 -4.12 -38.47
CA TYR A 106 -26.99 -5.39 -38.80
C TYR A 106 -26.53 -6.71 -38.13
N ARG A 107 -25.40 -6.75 -37.41
CA ARG A 107 -24.91 -7.95 -36.69
C ARG A 107 -25.50 -8.12 -35.28
N CYS A 108 -26.32 -7.17 -34.83
CA CYS A 108 -26.92 -7.18 -33.50
C CYS A 108 -28.34 -7.81 -33.52
N TYR A 109 -28.47 -9.08 -33.12
CA TYR A 109 -29.78 -9.69 -32.85
C TYR A 109 -30.30 -9.26 -31.47
N HIS A 110 -31.37 -8.46 -31.45
CA HIS A 110 -32.14 -7.94 -30.30
C HIS A 110 -31.47 -8.09 -28.91
N ASN A 111 -31.68 -9.23 -28.23
CA ASN A 111 -31.28 -9.42 -26.82
C ASN A 111 -29.76 -9.53 -26.63
N LEU A 112 -29.04 -10.09 -27.60
CA LEU A 112 -27.58 -10.15 -27.59
C LEU A 112 -26.96 -8.77 -27.70
N CYS A 113 -27.66 -7.83 -28.35
CA CYS A 113 -27.19 -6.46 -28.52
C CYS A 113 -27.18 -5.67 -27.21
N HIS A 114 -28.23 -5.80 -26.41
CA HIS A 114 -28.28 -5.16 -25.10
C HIS A 114 -27.22 -5.72 -24.18
N LEU A 115 -27.01 -7.04 -24.23
CA LEU A 115 -26.00 -7.71 -23.42
C LEU A 115 -24.57 -7.35 -23.83
N SER A 116 -24.26 -7.30 -25.14
CA SER A 116 -22.94 -6.87 -25.62
C SER A 116 -22.64 -5.43 -25.26
N ARG A 117 -23.63 -4.52 -25.41
CA ARG A 117 -23.51 -3.12 -25.01
C ARG A 117 -23.32 -2.96 -23.50
N ALA A 118 -24.00 -3.76 -22.69
CA ALA A 118 -23.79 -3.77 -21.25
C ALA A 118 -22.35 -4.23 -20.91
N THR A 119 -21.88 -5.34 -21.49
CA THR A 119 -20.52 -5.86 -21.28
C THR A 119 -19.47 -4.84 -21.70
N GLN A 120 -19.64 -4.22 -22.86
CA GLN A 120 -18.77 -3.14 -23.34
C GLN A 120 -18.81 -1.93 -22.40
N GLY A 121 -19.99 -1.50 -21.96
CA GLY A 121 -20.17 -0.36 -21.07
C GLY A 121 -19.44 -0.56 -19.75
N PHE A 122 -19.64 -1.71 -19.10
CA PHE A 122 -18.95 -2.02 -17.84
C PHE A 122 -17.44 -2.23 -18.03
N GLY A 123 -17.01 -2.77 -19.16
CA GLY A 123 -15.58 -2.84 -19.53
C GLY A 123 -14.93 -1.45 -19.60
N TRP A 124 -15.57 -0.50 -20.29
CA TRP A 124 -15.10 0.88 -20.37
C TRP A 124 -15.15 1.61 -19.02
N LEU A 125 -16.20 1.43 -18.22
CA LEU A 125 -16.28 2.01 -16.89
C LEU A 125 -15.16 1.50 -15.97
N SER A 126 -14.86 0.20 -16.04
CA SER A 126 -13.72 -0.40 -15.33
C SER A 126 -12.39 0.22 -15.79
N TRP A 127 -12.19 0.37 -17.10
CA TRP A 127 -10.98 0.99 -17.66
C TRP A 127 -10.81 2.46 -17.25
N ILE A 128 -11.88 3.26 -17.30
CA ILE A 128 -11.84 4.67 -16.86
C ILE A 128 -11.47 4.74 -15.37
N THR A 129 -12.11 3.91 -14.54
CA THR A 129 -11.84 3.89 -13.10
C THR A 129 -10.41 3.43 -12.81
N LEU A 130 -9.91 2.43 -13.54
CA LEU A 130 -8.49 2.01 -13.48
C LEU A 130 -7.54 3.13 -13.91
N THR A 131 -7.91 3.95 -14.89
CA THR A 131 -7.11 5.12 -15.32
C THR A 131 -7.00 6.15 -14.19
N LEU A 132 -8.10 6.44 -13.51
CA LEU A 132 -8.12 7.34 -12.36
C LEU A 132 -7.28 6.77 -11.20
N LEU A 133 -7.39 5.47 -10.92
CA LEU A 133 -6.59 4.80 -9.91
C LEU A 133 -5.10 4.82 -10.27
N LEU A 134 -4.75 4.52 -11.52
CA LEU A 134 -3.37 4.52 -12.00
C LEU A 134 -2.76 5.93 -11.90
N GLY A 135 -3.48 6.96 -12.33
CA GLY A 135 -3.05 8.35 -12.20
C GLY A 135 -2.87 8.75 -10.73
N ASN A 136 -3.77 8.31 -9.84
CA ASN A 136 -3.67 8.55 -8.40
C ASN A 136 -2.43 7.89 -7.78
N LEU A 137 -2.10 6.65 -8.17
CA LEU A 137 -0.91 5.92 -7.73
C LEU A 137 0.37 6.56 -8.26
N ILE A 138 0.42 6.94 -9.54
CA ILE A 138 1.58 7.62 -10.13
C ILE A 138 1.84 8.96 -9.43
N ALA A 139 0.80 9.77 -9.20
CA ALA A 139 0.93 11.03 -8.49
C ALA A 139 1.44 10.84 -7.05
N ALA A 140 1.01 9.77 -6.36
CA ALA A 140 1.52 9.42 -5.05
C ALA A 140 2.97 8.94 -5.09
N GLY A 141 3.35 8.17 -6.11
CA GLY A 141 4.73 7.74 -6.34
C GLY A 141 5.68 8.90 -6.54
N ILE A 142 5.32 9.86 -7.40
CA ILE A 142 6.12 11.08 -7.65
C ILE A 142 6.31 11.88 -6.35
N ARG A 143 5.23 12.12 -5.60
CA ARG A 143 5.30 12.87 -4.32
C ARG A 143 6.11 12.14 -3.24
N SER A 144 6.05 10.82 -3.22
CA SER A 144 6.82 10.01 -2.27
C SER A 144 8.30 9.99 -2.65
N GLY A 145 8.61 9.94 -3.95
CA GLY A 145 9.97 10.00 -4.48
C GLY A 145 10.67 11.34 -4.21
N THR A 146 9.98 12.46 -4.40
CA THR A 146 10.56 13.79 -4.11
C THR A 146 10.84 13.98 -2.61
N LYS A 147 9.96 13.46 -1.73
CA LYS A 147 10.21 13.50 -0.28
C LYS A 147 11.36 12.57 0.14
N SER A 148 11.51 11.43 -0.53
CA SER A 148 12.64 10.51 -0.34
C SER A 148 13.98 11.14 -0.74
N GLN A 149 14.03 11.91 -1.84
CA GLN A 149 15.24 12.64 -2.24
C GLN A 149 15.68 13.67 -1.21
N ASN A 150 14.75 14.36 -0.55
CA ASN A 150 15.07 15.28 0.54
C ASN A 150 15.61 14.56 1.79
N HIS A 151 15.23 13.29 2.00
CA HIS A 151 15.81 12.44 3.03
C HIS A 151 17.13 11.77 2.61
N LEU A 152 17.39 11.60 1.30
CA LEU A 152 18.67 11.11 0.79
C LEU A 152 19.82 12.07 1.11
N GLU A 153 19.56 13.36 1.35
CA GLU A 153 20.58 14.24 1.95
C GLU A 153 20.87 13.88 3.41
N THR A 154 19.87 13.40 4.16
CA THR A 154 20.04 12.87 5.52
C THR A 154 20.73 11.51 5.54
N TRP A 155 20.57 10.68 4.49
CA TRP A 155 21.30 9.41 4.32
C TRP A 155 22.67 9.57 3.65
N LYS A 156 22.96 10.74 3.05
CA LYS A 156 24.31 11.16 2.67
C LYS A 156 25.10 11.74 3.84
N ALA A 157 24.47 11.98 4.99
CA ALA A 157 25.23 12.12 6.22
C ALA A 157 26.02 10.81 6.38
N PRO A 158 27.37 10.87 6.40
CA PRO A 158 28.17 9.67 6.49
C PRO A 158 27.71 8.90 7.72
N TYR A 159 27.57 7.60 7.56
CA TYR A 159 27.41 6.65 8.65
C TYR A 159 28.59 6.83 9.62
N SER A 160 28.53 7.79 10.54
CA SER A 160 29.33 7.80 11.76
C SER A 160 28.65 6.87 12.77
N VAL A 161 28.34 5.66 12.32
CA VAL A 161 28.02 4.56 13.22
C VAL A 161 29.33 4.23 13.92
N HIS A 162 29.36 4.51 15.22
CA HIS A 162 30.36 4.17 16.22
C HIS A 162 31.29 3.00 15.84
N GLY A 163 32.34 3.31 15.07
CA GLY A 163 33.41 2.39 14.69
C GLY A 163 34.75 2.79 15.27
N GLU A 164 34.81 3.86 16.06
CA GLU A 164 36.05 4.37 16.65
C GLU A 164 36.29 3.77 18.04
N SER A 165 36.38 2.43 18.09
CA SER A 165 36.98 1.70 19.21
C SER A 165 37.56 0.34 18.82
N ALA A 166 37.61 -0.01 17.53
CA ALA A 166 38.12 -1.31 17.08
C ALA A 166 39.44 -1.24 16.28
N ALA A 167 40.17 -0.12 16.35
CA ALA A 167 41.45 0.04 15.65
C ALA A 167 42.45 0.89 16.46
N ASN A 168 42.81 0.44 17.66
CA ASN A 168 44.08 0.86 18.24
C ASN A 168 44.68 -0.30 19.07
N PRO A 169 45.72 -1.01 18.56
CA PRO A 169 46.32 -2.12 19.30
C PRO A 169 47.15 -1.70 20.53
N ASN A 170 47.28 -0.41 20.83
CA ASN A 170 48.14 0.09 21.89
C ASN A 170 47.35 0.81 23.00
N VAL A 171 46.42 0.10 23.64
CA VAL A 171 45.86 0.54 24.93
C VAL A 171 46.67 -0.11 26.04
N ASP A 172 47.49 0.69 26.69
CA ASP A 172 48.24 0.34 27.90
C ASP A 172 47.23 0.02 29.04
N PRO A 173 47.27 -1.17 29.67
CA PRO A 173 46.30 -1.58 30.68
C PRO A 173 46.26 -0.72 31.96
N ASN A 174 47.17 0.24 32.13
CA ASN A 174 47.32 1.00 33.39
C ASN A 174 47.00 2.50 33.29
N ALA A 175 46.35 2.99 32.24
CA ALA A 175 45.93 4.39 32.17
C ALA A 175 44.70 4.67 33.07
N PRO A 176 44.73 5.67 33.97
CA PRO A 176 43.57 6.04 34.79
C PRO A 176 42.40 6.56 33.94
N GLN A 177 41.20 6.03 34.17
CA GLN A 177 39.97 6.52 33.54
C GLN A 177 39.58 7.89 34.11
N GLU A 178 39.66 8.94 33.30
CA GLU A 178 39.14 10.26 33.63
C GLU A 178 37.62 10.30 33.34
N GLN A 179 36.81 10.23 34.39
CA GLN A 179 35.35 10.36 34.33
C GLN A 179 34.96 11.83 34.07
N ALA A 180 34.53 12.14 32.84
CA ALA A 180 33.89 13.42 32.53
C ALA A 180 32.43 13.43 33.01
N HIS A 181 32.22 13.67 34.31
CA HIS A 181 30.92 14.03 34.86
C HIS A 181 30.59 15.49 34.52
N HIS A 182 29.52 15.73 33.75
CA HIS A 182 28.90 17.06 33.63
C HIS A 182 28.24 17.44 34.96
N GLN A 183 28.87 18.36 35.69
CA GLN A 183 28.32 19.02 36.88
C GLN A 183 27.62 20.33 36.50
N ALA A 184 26.37 20.49 36.95
CA ALA A 184 25.65 21.77 36.97
C ALA A 184 26.06 22.60 38.21
N PRO A 185 25.98 23.95 38.19
CA PRO A 185 26.56 24.79 39.24
C PRO A 185 25.61 24.99 40.43
N VAL A 186 26.16 24.93 41.65
CA VAL A 186 25.50 25.27 42.92
C VAL A 186 26.15 26.53 43.52
N PRO A 187 25.40 27.48 44.13
CA PRO A 187 25.98 28.53 44.96
C PRO A 187 25.79 28.29 46.48
N TYR A 188 26.92 28.03 47.15
CA TYR A 188 27.43 28.42 48.49
C TYR A 188 26.71 28.09 49.83
N PRO A 189 27.48 28.02 50.96
CA PRO A 189 27.16 27.23 52.16
C PRO A 189 26.92 28.08 53.42
N ILE A 190 26.59 27.44 54.55
CA ILE A 190 27.17 27.62 55.92
C ILE A 190 26.36 26.77 56.91
N GLY A 191 27.03 26.01 57.79
CA GLY A 191 26.44 25.60 59.08
C GLY A 191 26.79 24.19 59.54
N ALA A 192 27.75 24.11 60.46
CA ALA A 192 28.27 22.89 61.10
C ALA A 192 27.25 22.11 61.95
N GLY A 193 27.44 20.78 62.06
CA GLY A 193 26.74 19.98 63.07
C GLY A 193 26.87 18.46 62.88
N THR A 194 27.68 17.86 63.75
CA THR A 194 27.98 16.45 64.04
C THR A 194 26.83 15.40 63.95
N HIS A 195 27.20 14.17 63.51
CA HIS A 195 26.55 12.85 63.69
C HIS A 195 26.03 12.56 65.13
N PRO A 196 25.18 11.51 65.44
CA PRO A 196 25.06 10.19 64.79
C PRO A 196 23.66 9.47 64.78
N GLN A 197 23.64 8.30 64.11
CA GLN A 197 22.87 7.04 64.35
C GLN A 197 21.39 7.02 64.77
N GLY A 198 20.56 6.32 63.98
CA GLY A 198 19.24 5.80 64.36
C GLY A 198 18.85 4.56 63.54
N THR A 199 18.59 3.48 64.26
CA THR A 199 18.48 2.05 63.90
C THR A 199 17.06 1.66 63.40
N TYR A 200 16.96 0.82 62.33
CA TYR A 200 15.96 -0.22 61.91
C TYR A 200 14.51 -0.31 62.49
N PRO A 201 13.57 -1.17 61.99
CA PRO A 201 13.33 -1.79 60.66
C PRO A 201 11.82 -1.83 60.23
N GLN A 202 11.58 -2.52 59.09
CA GLN A 202 10.35 -3.08 58.53
C GLN A 202 9.19 -3.44 59.50
N GLN A 203 7.96 -3.27 59.01
CA GLN A 203 6.78 -3.97 59.53
C GLN A 203 6.01 -4.67 58.40
N GLN A 204 5.93 -5.99 58.55
CA GLN A 204 5.27 -6.99 57.69
C GLN A 204 4.23 -7.71 58.56
N GLY A 205 3.05 -8.03 58.00
CA GLY A 205 2.01 -8.87 58.63
C GLY A 205 0.79 -8.09 59.13
N MET A 206 -0.45 -8.60 59.13
CA MET A 206 -0.94 -9.97 59.00
C MET A 206 -2.42 -10.00 58.59
N ALA A 207 -2.88 -11.20 58.29
CA ALA A 207 -4.19 -11.59 57.78
C ALA A 207 -5.26 -11.90 58.86
N LYS A 208 -6.50 -12.05 58.36
CA LYS A 208 -7.64 -12.89 58.78
C LYS A 208 -8.37 -12.60 60.11
N VAL A 209 -9.69 -12.40 59.95
CA VAL A 209 -10.77 -13.09 60.67
C VAL A 209 -11.73 -13.62 59.61
#